data_AF-A0A9D8MEZ6-F1
#
_entry.id   AF-A0A9D8MEZ6-F1
#
_cell.length_a   1.000
_cell.length_b   1.000
_cell.length_c   1.000
_cell.angle_alpha   90.00
_cell.angle_beta   90.00
_cell.angle_gamma   90.00
#
_symmetry.space_group_name_H-M   'P 1'
#
loop_
_entity.id
_entity.type
_entity.pdbx_description
1 polymer ?
#
loop_
_entity_poly.entity_id
_entity_poly.type
_entity_poly.pdbx_seq_one_letter_code
_entity_poly.pdbx_strand_id
1 'polypeptide(L)'
;MPFDFGIKDIIDILLVAMMLYYIYRLMKESRSLNVFIGIMLFVVIWLFVSQVLEMRLMGSILDKLVSVGVIALIVLFQEEIRKFLYTLGTQQRFRTL
;
A
#
# COMPACT_ATOMS: atom_id res chain seq x y z
N MET A 1 -20.99 16.60 23.43
CA MET A 1 -20.08 15.50 23.08
C MET A 1 -20.10 14.52 24.25
N PRO A 2 -20.04 13.21 24.00
CA PRO A 2 -18.73 12.60 24.22
C PRO A 2 -18.40 11.44 23.29
N PHE A 3 -17.11 11.24 23.07
CA PHE A 3 -16.56 10.02 22.52
C PHE A 3 -16.61 8.98 23.64
N ASP A 4 -17.56 8.03 23.58
CA ASP A 4 -17.56 6.85 24.44
C ASP A 4 -16.45 5.91 23.97
N PHE A 5 -15.21 6.19 24.41
CA PHE A 5 -14.05 5.35 24.15
C PHE A 5 -14.18 4.06 24.95
N GLY A 6 -14.63 3.00 24.27
CA GLY A 6 -14.87 1.70 24.85
C GLY A 6 -13.67 0.76 24.73
N ILE A 7 -13.67 -0.32 25.52
CA ILE A 7 -12.67 -1.40 25.43
C ILE A 7 -12.58 -1.97 24.00
N LYS A 8 -13.69 -1.92 23.24
CA LYS A 8 -13.72 -2.33 21.83
C LYS A 8 -12.84 -1.46 20.94
N ASP A 9 -12.79 -0.14 21.16
CA ASP A 9 -11.96 0.77 20.36
C ASP A 9 -10.47 0.52 20.61
N ILE A 10 -10.11 0.21 21.85
CA ILE A 10 -8.73 -0.17 22.22
C ILE A 10 -8.34 -1.47 21.51
N ILE A 11 -9.22 -2.48 21.52
CA ILE A 11 -8.98 -3.76 20.84
C ILE A 11 -8.86 -3.55 19.33
N ASP A 12 -9.72 -2.73 18.74
CA ASP A 12 -9.70 -2.44 17.30
C ASP A 12 -8.40 -1.75 16.87
N ILE A 13 -7.98 -0.71 17.61
CA ILE A 13 -6.71 -0.01 17.36
C ILE A 13 -5.51 -0.97 17.52
N LEU A 14 -5.51 -1.83 18.54
CA LEU A 14 -4.46 -2.83 18.73
C LEU A 14 -4.40 -3.84 17.58
N LEU A 15 -5.56 -4.32 17.12
CA LEU A 15 -5.67 -5.25 16.00
C LEU A 15 -5.19 -4.62 14.69
N VAL A 16 -5.66 -3.41 14.38
CA VAL A 16 -5.25 -2.64 13.20
C VAL A 16 -3.73 -2.36 13.25
N ALA A 17 -3.20 -1.96 14.41
CA ALA A 17 -1.77 -1.72 14.59
C ALA A 17 -0.95 -3.00 14.39
N MET A 18 -1.40 -4.13 14.93
CA MET A 18 -0.73 -5.43 14.77
C MET A 18 -0.78 -5.90 13.31
N MET A 19 -1.92 -5.73 12.64
CA MET A 19 -2.08 -6.03 11.21
C MET A 19 -1.15 -5.19 10.35
N LEU A 20 -1.08 -3.87 10.59
CA LEU A 20 -0.16 -2.97 9.92
C LEU A 20 1.31 -3.32 10.20
N TYR A 21 1.65 -3.73 11.43
CA TYR A 21 2.99 -4.19 11.78
C TYR A 21 3.38 -5.46 11.02
N TYR A 22 2.48 -6.44 10.90
CA TYR A 22 2.73 -7.65 10.13
C TYR A 22 2.85 -7.36 8.63
N ILE A 23 2.00 -6.49 8.09
CA ILE A 23 2.11 -6.02 6.70
C ILE A 23 3.47 -5.35 6.49
N TYR A 24 3.86 -4.41 7.35
CA TYR A 24 5.17 -3.75 7.30
C TYR A 24 6.33 -4.75 7.37
N ARG A 25 6.26 -5.72 8.28
CA ARG A 25 7.29 -6.77 8.44
C ARG A 25 7.36 -7.69 7.23
N LEU A 26 6.22 -8.09 6.65
CA LEU A 26 6.15 -8.94 5.45
C LEU A 26 6.79 -8.23 4.24
N MET A 27 6.61 -6.91 4.18
CA MET A 27 7.22 -6.10 3.14
C MET A 27 8.72 -5.89 3.39
N LYS A 28 9.21 -5.93 4.64
CA LYS A 28 10.62 -5.78 5.06
C LYS A 28 11.63 -6.67 4.36
N GLU A 29 11.22 -7.85 3.95
CA GLU A 29 12.10 -8.81 3.26
C GLU A 29 12.12 -8.65 1.74
N SER A 30 11.25 -7.82 1.16
CA SER A 30 11.16 -7.66 -0.29
C SER A 30 11.92 -6.44 -0.80
N ARG A 31 12.65 -6.59 -1.91
CA ARG A 31 13.28 -5.47 -2.63
C ARG A 31 12.23 -4.44 -3.11
N SER A 32 10.96 -4.86 -3.22
CA SER A 32 9.81 -4.01 -3.54
C SER A 32 9.44 -3.00 -2.45
N LEU A 33 9.97 -3.14 -1.23
CA LEU A 33 9.63 -2.27 -0.11
C LEU A 33 10.16 -0.84 -0.28
N ASN A 34 11.37 -0.68 -0.83
CA ASN A 34 11.91 0.66 -1.11
C ASN A 34 11.06 1.39 -2.15
N VAL A 35 10.58 0.66 -3.16
CA VAL A 35 9.65 1.17 -4.17
C VAL A 35 8.32 1.54 -3.49
N PHE A 36 7.79 0.67 -2.63
CA PHE A 36 6.56 0.93 -1.89
C PHE A 36 6.63 2.16 -0.98
N ILE A 37 7.72 2.32 -0.21
CA ILE A 37 7.97 3.51 0.62
C ILE A 37 8.02 4.76 -0.26
N GLY A 38 8.71 4.70 -1.41
CA GLY A 38 8.79 5.81 -2.36
C GLY A 38 7.41 6.23 -2.90
N ILE A 39 6.57 5.25 -3.24
CA ILE A 39 5.19 5.49 -3.70
C ILE A 39 4.36 6.11 -2.58
N MET A 40 4.47 5.59 -1.36
CA MET A 40 3.68 6.08 -0.23
C MET A 40 4.06 7.52 0.14
N LEU A 41 5.36 7.83 0.16
CA LEU A 41 5.86 9.21 0.31
C LEU A 41 5.37 10.13 -0.80
N PHE A 42 5.40 9.68 -2.06
CA PHE A 42 4.92 10.45 -3.20
C PHE A 42 3.43 10.79 -3.07
N VAL A 43 2.59 9.82 -2.68
CA VAL A 43 1.15 10.02 -2.47
C VAL A 43 0.88 11.00 -1.32
N VAL A 44 1.63 10.93 -0.22
CA VAL A 44 1.49 11.88 0.90
C VAL A 44 1.84 13.30 0.47
N ILE A 45 2.93 13.48 -0.28
CA ILE A 45 3.32 14.79 -0.81
C ILE A 45 2.25 15.32 -1.79
N TRP A 46 1.74 14.46 -2.68
CA TRP A 46 0.67 14.83 -3.60
C TRP A 46 -0.59 15.29 -2.86
N LEU A 47 -1.07 14.52 -1.88
CA LEU A 47 -2.22 14.90 -1.06
C LEU A 47 -1.97 16.22 -0.33
N PHE A 48 -0.79 16.41 0.24
CA PHE A 48 -0.45 17.65 0.94
C PHE A 48 -0.46 18.85 -0.02
N VAL A 49 0.14 18.72 -1.20
CA VAL A 49 0.20 19.82 -2.20
C VAL A 49 -1.17 20.11 -2.82
N SER A 50 -1.94 19.07 -3.16
CA SER A 50 -3.23 19.22 -3.83
C SER A 50 -4.37 19.60 -2.88
N GLN A 51 -4.40 19.04 -1.66
CA GLN A 51 -5.51 19.20 -0.72
C GLN A 51 -5.21 20.21 0.39
N VAL A 52 -3.99 20.24 0.93
CA VAL A 52 -3.66 21.10 2.08
C VAL A 52 -3.20 22.48 1.63
N LEU A 53 -2.40 22.56 0.56
CA LEU A 53 -1.92 23.82 0.00
C LEU A 53 -2.85 24.41 -1.07
N GLU A 54 -3.89 23.68 -1.50
CA GLU A 54 -4.86 24.06 -2.53
C GLU A 54 -4.22 24.62 -3.84
N MET A 55 -3.00 24.18 -4.16
CA MET A 55 -2.25 24.72 -5.29
C MET A 55 -2.80 24.18 -6.61
N ARG A 56 -3.68 24.93 -7.27
CA ARG A 56 -4.39 24.47 -8.49
C ARG A 56 -3.46 24.04 -9.62
N LEU A 57 -2.41 24.80 -9.92
CA LEU A 57 -1.46 24.46 -11.00
C LEU A 57 -0.62 23.24 -10.64
N MET A 58 0.04 23.26 -9.48
CA MET A 58 0.90 22.18 -9.00
C MET A 58 0.12 20.88 -8.82
N GLY A 59 -1.07 20.97 -8.20
CA GLY A 59 -2.00 19.86 -8.01
C GLY A 59 -2.43 19.28 -9.34
N SER A 60 -2.81 20.10 -10.33
CA SER A 60 -3.20 19.59 -11.65
C SER A 60 -2.06 18.87 -12.40
N ILE A 61 -0.81 19.28 -12.20
CA ILE A 61 0.36 18.60 -12.79
C ILE A 61 0.61 17.28 -12.05
N LEU A 62 0.55 17.29 -10.72
CA LEU A 62 0.73 16.08 -9.92
C LEU A 62 -0.42 15.07 -10.14
N ASP A 63 -1.65 15.52 -10.34
CA ASP A 63 -2.79 14.67 -10.70
C ASP A 63 -2.54 13.92 -12.01
N LYS A 64 -1.97 14.61 -13.01
CA LYS A 64 -1.55 13.98 -14.28
C LYS A 64 -0.41 12.98 -14.05
N LEU A 65 0.55 13.29 -13.18
CA LEU A 65 1.62 12.37 -12.82
C LEU A 65 1.10 11.13 -12.08
N VAL A 66 0.11 11.28 -11.20
CA VAL A 66 -0.56 10.16 -10.53
C VAL A 66 -1.30 9.29 -11.55
N SER A 67 -2.00 9.90 -12.51
CA SER A 67 -2.72 9.18 -13.57
C SER A 67 -1.80 8.24 -14.38
N VAL A 68 -0.62 8.72 -14.79
CA VAL A 68 0.39 7.87 -15.48
C VAL A 68 1.12 6.95 -14.48
N GLY A 69 1.30 7.41 -13.25
CA GLY A 69 1.94 6.68 -12.16
C GLY A 69 1.26 5.35 -11.83
N VAL A 70 -0.08 5.27 -11.93
CA VAL A 70 -0.82 4.00 -11.75
C VAL A 70 -0.39 2.95 -12.78
N ILE A 71 -0.15 3.34 -14.03
CA ILE A 71 0.33 2.41 -15.06
C ILE A 71 1.76 1.95 -14.72
N ALA A 72 2.63 2.89 -14.33
CA ALA A 72 3.98 2.57 -13.90
C ALA A 72 4.00 1.61 -12.69
N LEU A 73 3.08 1.79 -11.74
CA LEU A 73 2.88 0.88 -10.62
C LEU A 73 2.53 -0.54 -11.09
N ILE A 74 1.55 -0.68 -11.98
CA ILE A 74 1.15 -2.00 -12.50
C ILE A 74 2.32 -2.69 -13.18
N VAL A 75 3.13 -1.97 -13.97
CA VAL A 75 4.31 -2.49 -14.65
C VAL A 75 5.40 -2.89 -13.64
N LEU A 76 5.66 -2.05 -12.63
CA LEU A 76 6.66 -2.32 -11.59
C LEU A 76 6.29 -3.55 -10.76
N PHE A 77 5.01 -3.73 -10.43
CA PHE A 77 4.50 -4.87 -9.67
C PHE A 77 4.17 -6.10 -10.53
N GLN A 78 4.43 -6.04 -11.85
CA GLN A 78 4.04 -7.09 -12.78
C GLN A 78 4.71 -8.43 -12.44
N GLU A 79 5.98 -8.41 -12.02
CA GLU A 79 6.73 -9.61 -11.68
C GLU A 79 6.22 -10.27 -10.39
N GLU A 80 5.87 -9.47 -9.38
CA GLU A 80 5.40 -9.90 -8.07
C GLU A 80 4.02 -10.56 -8.19
N ILE A 81 3.09 -9.93 -8.92
CA ILE A 81 1.76 -10.48 -9.18
C ILE A 81 1.90 -11.84 -9.88
N ARG A 82 2.78 -11.92 -10.88
CA ARG A 82 3.07 -13.16 -11.60
C ARG A 82 3.60 -14.25 -10.65
N LYS A 83 4.62 -13.94 -9.85
CA LYS A 83 5.21 -14.89 -8.89
C LYS A 83 4.18 -15.37 -7.87
N PHE A 84 3.36 -14.47 -7.35
CA PHE A 84 2.28 -14.78 -6.42
C PHE A 84 1.27 -15.78 -7.02
N LEU A 85 0.80 -15.53 -8.25
CA LEU A 85 -0.12 -16.45 -8.95
C LEU A 85 0.51 -17.81 -9.22
N TYR A 86 1.79 -17.86 -9.57
CA TYR A 86 2.52 -19.14 -9.73
C TYR A 86 2.62 -19.93 -8.42
N THR A 87 2.91 -19.27 -7.30
CA THR A 87 2.98 -19.91 -5.99
C THR A 87 1.61 -20.44 -5.54
N LEU A 88 0.52 -19.71 -5.82
CA LEU A 88 -0.84 -20.19 -5.55
C LEU A 88 -1.21 -21.40 -6.40
N GLY A 89 -0.87 -21.40 -7.69
CA GLY A 89 -1.19 -22.50 -8.60
C GLY A 89 -0.38 -23.79 -8.37
N THR A 90 0.79 -23.70 -7.73
CA THR A 90 1.69 -24.86 -7.53
C THR A 90 1.38 -25.68 -6.27
N GLN A 91 0.53 -25.19 -5.37
CA GLN A 91 0.07 -25.92 -4.17
C GLN A 91 -0.89 -27.11 -4.48
N GLN A 92 -1.34 -27.29 -5.72
CA GLN A 92 -2.24 -28.40 -6.10
C GLN A 92 -1.54 -29.66 -6.64
N ARG A 93 -0.21 -29.73 -6.68
CA ARG A 93 0.49 -31.01 -6.72
C ARG A 93 0.85 -31.46 -5.31
N PHE A 94 -0.19 -31.72 -4.51
CA PHE A 94 -0.08 -32.73 -3.47
C PHE A 94 0.32 -34.01 -4.22
N ARG A 95 1.62 -34.33 -4.14
CA ARG A 95 2.15 -35.65 -4.45
C ARG A 95 1.31 -36.64 -3.66
N THR A 96 0.32 -37.23 -4.29
CA THR A 96 -0.09 -38.60 -4.00
C THR A 96 1.06 -39.49 -4.48
N LEU A 97 2.08 -39.55 -3.64
CA LEU A 97 2.82 -40.78 -3.39
C LEU A 97 2.22 -41.41 -2.13
#